data_AF-A0A6L8K6N7-F1
#
_entry.id   AF-A0A6L8K6N7-F1
#
_cell.length_a   1.000
_cell.length_b   1.000
_cell.length_c   1.000
_cell.angle_alpha   90.00
_cell.angle_beta   90.00
_cell.angle_gamma   90.00
#
_symmetry.space_group_name_H-M   'P 1'
#
loop_
_entity.id
_entity.type
_entity.pdbx_description
1 polymer ?
#
loop_
_entity_poly.entity_id
_entity_poly.type
_entity_poly.pdbx_seq_one_letter_code
_entity_poly.pdbx_strand_id
1 'polypeptide(L)'
;MVPQLAAGPALDRQQLAVRLAEWFATLPRNITVACASFTDWELLLDALDGSLPANQIGRYDLRAHSDSAEFNHAFIRYNEQSAPWHHALHDARAHRQGWLAWQGKGKTN
;
A
#
# COMPACT_ATOMS: atom_id res chain seq x y z
N MET A 1 -6.33 -5.68 15.88
CA MET A 1 -4.87 -5.53 16.02
C MET A 1 -4.47 -4.32 15.20
N VAL A 2 -3.70 -3.39 15.78
CA VAL A 2 -3.45 -2.04 15.24
C VAL A 2 -2.11 -2.03 14.49
N PRO A 3 -1.95 -1.26 13.40
CA PRO A 3 -0.68 -1.14 12.69
C PRO A 3 0.46 -0.66 13.60
N GLN A 4 1.63 -1.28 13.49
CA GLN A 4 2.87 -0.85 14.11
C GLN A 4 3.53 0.23 13.25
N LEU A 5 3.83 1.37 13.86
CA LEU A 5 4.62 2.44 13.28
C LEU A 5 6.10 2.24 13.67
N ALA A 6 7.01 2.36 12.70
CA ALA A 6 8.45 2.31 12.97
C ALA A 6 8.88 3.43 13.94
N ALA A 7 10.01 3.21 14.62
CA ALA A 7 10.68 4.24 15.43
C ALA A 7 11.21 5.37 14.54
N GLY A 8 10.41 6.41 14.36
CA GLY A 8 10.78 7.69 13.77
C GLY A 8 10.24 8.83 14.64
N PRO A 9 10.68 10.08 14.40
CA PRO A 9 10.05 11.22 15.06
C PRO A 9 8.56 11.21 14.71
N ALA A 10 7.71 11.27 15.73
CA ALA A 10 6.27 11.37 15.54
C ALA A 10 5.97 12.63 14.72
N LEU A 11 5.23 12.47 13.63
CA LEU A 11 4.68 13.58 12.87
C LEU A 11 3.29 13.87 13.42
N ASP A 12 2.95 15.15 13.52
CA ASP A 12 1.55 15.53 13.63
C ASP A 12 0.80 15.32 12.30
N ARG A 13 -0.53 15.41 12.34
CA ARG A 13 -1.39 15.19 11.17
C ARG A 13 -1.09 16.17 10.03
N GLN A 14 -0.77 17.43 10.34
CA GLN A 14 -0.50 18.46 9.34
C GLN A 14 0.85 18.20 8.65
N GLN A 15 1.87 17.85 9.42
CA GLN A 15 3.19 17.47 8.91
C GLN A 15 3.08 16.22 8.02
N LEU A 16 2.26 15.24 8.40
CA LEU A 16 2.02 14.05 7.60
C LEU A 16 1.38 14.42 6.25
N ALA A 17 0.34 15.25 6.25
CA ALA A 17 -0.36 15.67 5.04
C ALA A 17 0.56 16.41 4.06
N VAL A 18 1.36 17.36 4.56
CA VAL A 18 2.32 18.10 3.74
C VAL A 18 3.34 17.15 3.12
N ARG A 19 3.97 16.28 3.92
CA ARG A 19 4.99 15.35 3.43
C ARG A 19 4.44 14.34 2.44
N LEU A 20 3.22 13.84 2.66
CA LEU A 20 2.56 12.96 1.70
C LEU A 20 2.30 13.71 0.39
N ALA A 21 1.70 14.89 0.43
CA ALA A 21 1.43 15.69 -0.77
C ALA A 21 2.71 16.00 -1.58
N GLU A 22 3.79 16.40 -0.90
CA GLU A 22 5.11 16.61 -1.52
C GLU A 22 5.66 15.33 -2.16
N TRP A 23 5.56 14.20 -1.46
CA TRP A 23 5.98 12.92 -2.01
C TRP A 23 5.15 12.53 -3.24
N PHE A 24 3.83 12.67 -3.19
CA PHE A 24 2.94 12.44 -4.33
C PHE A 24 3.33 13.29 -5.54
N ALA A 25 3.72 14.56 -5.34
CA ALA A 25 4.18 15.43 -6.43
C ALA A 25 5.46 14.94 -7.14
N THR A 26 6.24 14.05 -6.51
CA THR A 26 7.42 13.41 -7.13
C THR A 26 7.08 12.18 -7.99
N LEU A 27 5.87 11.65 -7.86
CA LEU A 27 5.42 10.45 -8.58
C LEU A 27 4.97 10.80 -10.03
N PRO A 28 4.82 9.79 -10.90
CA PRO A 28 4.33 10.01 -12.27
C PRO A 28 2.99 10.75 -12.34
N ARG A 29 2.70 11.31 -13.53
CA ARG A 29 1.49 12.13 -13.77
C ARG A 29 0.17 11.41 -13.47
N ASN A 30 0.14 10.09 -13.63
CA ASN A 30 -1.04 9.27 -13.42
C ASN A 30 -0.66 8.10 -12.51
N ILE A 31 -1.22 8.06 -11.32
CA ILE A 31 -1.00 6.99 -10.36
C ILE A 31 -2.34 6.38 -9.93
N THR A 32 -2.31 5.07 -9.70
CA THR A 32 -3.40 4.31 -9.09
C THR A 32 -2.87 3.73 -7.79
N VAL A 33 -3.55 3.98 -6.68
CA VAL A 33 -3.15 3.44 -5.37
C VAL A 33 -3.85 2.11 -5.16
N ALA A 34 -3.08 1.08 -4.89
CA ALA A 34 -3.59 -0.23 -4.55
C ALA A 34 -3.77 -0.34 -3.02
N CYS A 35 -4.96 -0.76 -2.58
CA CYS A 35 -5.33 -0.89 -1.17
C CYS A 35 -5.78 -2.32 -0.88
N ALA A 36 -5.47 -2.83 0.32
CA ALA A 36 -5.94 -4.13 0.78
C ALA A 36 -7.39 -4.09 1.30
N SER A 37 -7.89 -2.89 1.62
CA SER A 37 -9.25 -2.66 2.07
C SER A 37 -9.75 -1.26 1.68
N PHE A 38 -11.04 -1.00 1.87
CA PHE A 38 -11.56 0.36 1.77
C PHE A 38 -11.06 1.25 2.91
N THR A 39 -10.87 0.69 4.11
CA THR A 39 -10.36 1.42 5.26
C THR A 39 -8.95 1.99 5.01
N ASP A 40 -8.06 1.26 4.32
CA ASP A 40 -6.74 1.79 3.96
C ASP A 40 -6.84 3.04 3.07
N TRP A 41 -7.85 3.07 2.19
CA TRP A 41 -8.11 4.21 1.32
C TRP A 41 -8.65 5.41 2.12
N GLU A 42 -9.57 5.18 3.05
CA GLU A 42 -10.09 6.24 3.94
C GLU A 42 -8.99 6.81 4.84
N LEU A 43 -8.10 5.96 5.37
CA LEU A 43 -6.95 6.40 6.16
C LEU A 43 -5.96 7.22 5.34
N LEU A 44 -5.73 6.87 4.06
CA LEU A 44 -4.90 7.69 3.17
C LEU A 44 -5.54 9.05 2.88
N LEU A 45 -6.86 9.07 2.64
CA LEU A 45 -7.60 10.33 2.43
C LEU A 45 -7.54 11.23 3.66
N ASP A 46 -7.75 10.69 4.86
CA ASP A 46 -7.63 11.45 6.10
C ASP A 46 -6.19 11.98 6.30
N ALA A 47 -5.18 11.14 6.02
CA ALA A 47 -3.78 11.54 6.10
C ALA A 47 -3.39 12.65 5.09
N LEU A 48 -4.14 12.80 4.00
CA LEU A 48 -4.01 13.87 3.00
C LEU A 48 -4.94 15.07 3.27
N ASP A 49 -5.54 15.14 4.47
CA ASP A 49 -6.51 16.16 4.86
C ASP A 49 -7.71 16.27 3.89
N GLY A 50 -8.14 15.12 3.35
CA GLY A 50 -9.23 15.01 2.40
C GLY A 50 -8.91 15.51 0.98
N SER A 51 -7.70 16.03 0.74
CA SER A 51 -7.30 16.60 -0.55
C SER A 51 -6.44 15.62 -1.35
N LEU A 52 -7.00 15.05 -2.41
CA LEU A 52 -6.26 14.14 -3.28
C LEU A 52 -5.26 14.90 -4.17
N PRO A 53 -4.00 14.44 -4.25
CA PRO A 53 -3.03 14.94 -5.22
C PRO A 53 -3.54 14.81 -6.66
N ALA A 54 -3.24 15.79 -7.51
CA ALA A 54 -3.77 15.85 -8.89
C ALA A 54 -3.35 14.67 -9.78
N ASN A 55 -2.26 13.98 -9.45
CA ASN A 55 -1.82 12.79 -10.17
C ASN A 55 -2.52 11.50 -9.71
N GLN A 56 -3.26 11.54 -8.60
CA GLN A 56 -4.04 10.41 -8.09
C GLN A 56 -5.32 10.22 -8.90
N ILE A 57 -5.32 9.26 -9.83
CA ILE A 57 -6.41 9.07 -10.79
C ILE A 57 -7.31 7.86 -10.51
N GLY A 58 -6.94 6.98 -9.57
CA GLY A 58 -7.74 5.79 -9.30
C GLY A 58 -7.31 4.96 -8.10
N ARG A 59 -8.18 4.06 -7.66
CA ARG A 59 -7.90 3.11 -6.59
C ARG A 59 -8.05 1.69 -7.13
N TYR A 60 -7.12 0.81 -6.77
CA TYR A 60 -7.21 -0.61 -7.06
C TYR A 60 -7.47 -1.42 -5.77
N ASP A 61 -8.48 -2.28 -5.79
CA ASP A 61 -8.82 -3.13 -4.65
C ASP A 61 -8.08 -4.48 -4.76
N LEU A 62 -7.07 -4.67 -3.91
CA LEU A 62 -6.25 -5.89 -3.91
C LEU A 62 -7.02 -7.13 -3.46
N ARG A 63 -8.20 -6.98 -2.82
CA ARG A 63 -9.04 -8.12 -2.44
C ARG A 63 -9.54 -8.90 -3.64
N ALA A 64 -9.53 -8.31 -4.84
CA ALA A 64 -9.76 -9.03 -6.09
C ALA A 64 -8.79 -10.22 -6.30
N HIS A 65 -7.68 -10.28 -5.56
CA HIS A 65 -6.70 -11.37 -5.61
C HIS A 65 -6.75 -12.31 -4.40
N SER A 66 -7.76 -12.21 -3.52
CA SER A 66 -7.85 -13.04 -2.31
C SER A 66 -7.81 -14.54 -2.60
N ASP A 67 -8.32 -14.96 -3.76
CA ASP A 67 -8.42 -16.36 -4.14
C ASP A 67 -7.21 -16.84 -4.98
N SER A 68 -6.25 -15.94 -5.24
CA SER A 68 -5.04 -16.25 -6.00
C SER A 68 -4.01 -16.94 -5.10
N ALA A 69 -3.80 -18.24 -5.33
CA ALA A 69 -2.80 -19.03 -4.61
C ALA A 69 -1.39 -18.43 -4.74
N GLU A 70 -1.03 -17.92 -5.92
CA GLU A 70 0.30 -17.31 -6.14
C GLU A 70 0.47 -16.01 -5.37
N PHE A 71 -0.58 -15.18 -5.36
CA PHE A 71 -0.57 -13.93 -4.60
C PHE A 71 -0.39 -14.22 -3.11
N ASN A 72 -1.22 -15.12 -2.57
CA ASN A 72 -1.23 -15.47 -1.16
C ASN A 72 0.09 -16.11 -0.72
N HIS A 73 0.64 -17.03 -1.52
CA HIS A 73 1.92 -17.67 -1.20
C HIS A 73 3.06 -16.65 -1.14
N ALA A 74 3.17 -15.75 -2.13
CA ALA A 74 4.21 -14.73 -2.10
C ALA A 74 4.03 -13.72 -0.95
N PHE A 75 2.79 -13.36 -0.62
CA PHE A 75 2.46 -12.50 0.52
C PHE A 75 2.88 -13.13 1.84
N ILE A 76 2.45 -14.37 2.11
CA ILE A 76 2.77 -15.11 3.34
C ILE A 76 4.28 -15.28 3.47
N ARG A 77 4.95 -15.71 2.40
CA ARG A 77 6.40 -15.91 2.38
C ARG A 77 7.16 -14.63 2.77
N TYR A 78 6.75 -13.47 2.27
CA TYR A 78 7.39 -12.21 2.64
C TYR A 78 7.27 -11.92 4.13
N ASN A 79 6.07 -12.06 4.69
CA ASN A 79 5.81 -11.79 6.11
C ASN A 79 6.57 -12.77 7.03
N GLU A 80 6.67 -14.05 6.66
CA GLU A 80 7.41 -15.03 7.44
C GLU A 80 8.93 -14.79 7.43
N GLN A 81 9.48 -14.25 6.34
CA GLN A 81 10.93 -14.17 6.14
C GLN A 81 11.54 -12.80 6.50
N SER A 82 10.77 -11.73 6.37
CA SER A 82 11.35 -10.39 6.27
C SER A 82 10.94 -9.41 7.37
N ALA A 83 9.81 -9.60 8.02
CA ALA A 83 9.24 -8.51 8.81
C ALA A 83 8.14 -8.90 9.81
N PRO A 84 7.94 -8.11 10.87
CA PRO A 84 6.79 -8.27 11.74
C PRO A 84 5.50 -8.01 10.96
N TRP A 85 4.54 -8.90 11.18
CA TRP A 85 3.17 -8.69 10.77
C TRP A 85 2.62 -7.36 11.33
N HIS A 86 1.73 -6.74 10.58
CA HIS A 86 1.00 -5.54 10.99
C HIS A 86 1.86 -4.29 11.07
N HIS A 87 3.04 -4.27 10.45
CA HIS A 87 3.76 -3.01 10.22
C HIS A 87 3.40 -2.47 8.83
N ALA A 88 2.82 -1.27 8.75
CA ALA A 88 2.20 -0.75 7.51
C ALA A 88 3.10 -0.81 6.27
N LEU A 89 4.39 -0.44 6.40
CA LEU A 89 5.35 -0.54 5.28
C LEU A 89 5.61 -1.99 4.85
N HIS A 90 5.65 -2.93 5.80
CA HIS A 90 5.92 -4.33 5.51
C HIS A 90 4.69 -5.00 4.91
N ASP A 91 3.49 -4.68 5.40
CA ASP A 91 2.25 -5.10 4.78
C ASP A 91 2.15 -4.59 3.33
N ALA A 92 2.49 -3.33 3.06
CA ALA A 92 2.54 -2.79 1.70
C ALA A 92 3.56 -3.52 0.80
N ARG A 93 4.73 -3.89 1.34
CA ARG A 93 5.74 -4.67 0.62
C ARG A 93 5.30 -6.11 0.36
N ALA A 94 4.64 -6.76 1.31
CA ALA A 94 4.08 -8.10 1.15
C ALA A 94 3.04 -8.12 0.01
N HIS A 95 2.11 -7.15 0.00
CA HIS A 95 1.13 -7.00 -1.07
C HIS A 95 1.79 -6.77 -2.44
N ARG A 96 2.88 -5.98 -2.49
CA ARG A 96 3.67 -5.80 -3.71
C ARG A 96 4.27 -7.13 -4.21
N GLN A 97 4.78 -7.98 -3.33
CA GLN A 97 5.30 -9.30 -3.72
C GLN A 97 4.18 -10.19 -4.27
N GLY A 98 3.02 -10.21 -3.61
CA GLY A 98 1.83 -10.91 -4.11
C GLY A 98 1.44 -10.46 -5.52
N TRP A 99 1.38 -9.15 -5.75
CA TRP A 99 1.06 -8.56 -7.05
C TRP A 99 2.04 -8.99 -8.15
N LEU A 100 3.35 -8.91 -7.87
CA LEU A 100 4.38 -9.30 -8.83
C LEU A 100 4.32 -10.79 -9.18
N ALA A 101 4.04 -11.66 -8.20
CA ALA A 101 3.87 -13.09 -8.43
C ALA A 101 2.65 -13.39 -9.31
N TRP A 102 1.52 -12.75 -9.03
CA TRP A 102 0.29 -12.88 -9.84
C TRP A 102 0.49 -12.40 -11.28
N GLN A 103 1.15 -11.25 -11.48
CA GLN A 103 1.46 -10.74 -12.83
C GLN A 103 2.44 -11.64 -13.60
N GLY A 104 3.40 -12.27 -12.91
CA GLY A 104 4.36 -13.17 -13.52
C GLY A 104 3.71 -14.40 -14.17
N LYS A 105 2.69 -14.97 -13.52
CA LYS A 105 1.92 -16.12 -14.05
C LYS A 105 1.15 -15.77 -15.32
N GLY A 106 0.68 -14.53 -15.46
CA GLY A 106 -0.01 -14.06 -16.67
C GLY A 106 0.88 -13.92 -17.91
N LYS A 107 2.21 -14.03 -17.76
CA LYS A 107 3.19 -13.89 -18.86
C LYS A 107 3.74 -15.23 -19.37
N THR A 108 3.36 -16.35 -18.75
CA THR A 108 3.83 -17.69 -19.11
C THR A 108 2.79 -18.54 -19.84
N ASN A 109 1.75 -17.91 -20.39
CA ASN A 109 0.77 -18.54 -21.29
C ASN A 109 0.91 -18.00 -22.70
#